data_AF-A0A920TRP5-F1
#
_entry.id   AF-A0A920TRP5-F1
#
_cell.length_a   1.000
_cell.length_b   1.000
_cell.length_c   1.000
_cell.angle_alpha   90.00
_cell.angle_beta   90.00
_cell.angle_gamma   90.00
#
_symmetry.space_group_name_H-M   'P 1'
#
loop_
_entity.id
_entity.type
_entity.pdbx_description
1 polymer ?
#
loop_
_entity_poly.entity_id
_entity_poly.type
_entity_poly.pdbx_seq_one_letter_code
_entity_poly.pdbx_strand_id
1 'polypeptide(L)'
;MGYYWASLPQAGTRRELRRMYQTAAAGNLRAKTGTIEGVSALSGIVRSRDEERLAFSILLNGTPSTTRAKRVENLVGARLGPNSCAVPNVDLMPELRKSTKNSTIGSESPTVSDSLR
;
A
#
# COMPACT_ATOMS: atom_id res chain seq x y z
N MET A 1 -8.04 19.09 -17.21
CA MET A 1 -8.42 18.11 -16.17
C MET A 1 -8.66 16.75 -16.83
N GLY A 2 -7.85 15.69 -16.76
CA GLY A 2 -6.54 15.42 -16.20
C GLY A 2 -6.10 14.03 -16.69
N TYR A 3 -5.09 13.97 -17.59
CA TYR A 3 -4.63 12.73 -18.24
C TYR A 3 -4.15 11.65 -17.27
N TYR A 4 -3.65 12.08 -16.11
CA TYR A 4 -3.19 11.19 -15.04
C TYR A 4 -4.30 10.28 -14.49
N TRP A 5 -5.52 10.79 -14.30
CA TRP A 5 -6.62 9.97 -13.78
C TRP A 5 -7.05 8.89 -14.78
N ALA A 6 -7.07 9.25 -16.07
CA ALA A 6 -7.44 8.37 -17.16
C ALA A 6 -6.40 7.27 -17.42
N SER A 7 -5.12 7.52 -17.11
CA SER A 7 -4.05 6.54 -17.29
C SER A 7 -4.00 5.47 -16.20
N LEU A 8 -4.65 5.70 -15.04
CA LEU A 8 -4.69 4.73 -13.96
C LEU A 8 -5.74 3.62 -14.23
N PRO A 9 -5.35 2.34 -14.12
CA PRO A 9 -6.28 1.21 -14.22
C PRO A 9 -7.40 1.26 -13.18
N GLN A 10 -8.64 1.07 -13.59
CA GLN A 10 -9.82 0.99 -12.73
C GLN A 10 -10.07 -0.43 -12.23
N ALA A 11 -10.35 -0.55 -10.92
CA ALA A 11 -10.74 -1.79 -10.27
C ALA A 11 -12.05 -2.34 -10.84
N GLY A 12 -12.13 -3.68 -10.95
CA GLY A 12 -13.32 -4.38 -11.45
C GLY A 12 -13.49 -4.31 -12.98
N THR A 13 -12.58 -3.68 -13.72
CA THR A 13 -12.63 -3.61 -15.19
C THR A 13 -11.78 -4.73 -15.81
N ARG A 14 -12.38 -5.54 -16.69
CA ARG A 14 -11.75 -6.73 -17.29
C ARG A 14 -10.46 -6.44 -18.09
N ARG A 15 -10.31 -5.24 -18.65
CA ARG A 15 -9.13 -4.84 -19.44
C ARG A 15 -8.10 -4.02 -18.66
N GLU A 16 -8.36 -3.74 -17.38
CA GLU A 16 -7.53 -2.86 -16.56
C GLU A 16 -7.11 -3.61 -15.28
N LEU A 17 -7.63 -3.22 -14.11
CA LEU A 17 -7.34 -3.92 -12.87
C LEU A 17 -8.35 -5.07 -12.68
N ARG A 18 -7.96 -6.25 -13.17
CA ARG A 18 -8.76 -7.50 -13.14
C ARG A 18 -8.92 -8.13 -11.74
N ARG A 19 -9.18 -7.33 -10.71
CA ARG A 19 -9.34 -7.75 -9.31
C ARG A 19 -10.37 -6.84 -8.64
N MET A 20 -10.80 -7.22 -7.43
CA MET A 20 -11.77 -6.46 -6.64
C MET A 20 -13.14 -6.29 -7.32
N TYR A 21 -13.50 -7.23 -8.20
CA TYR A 21 -14.87 -7.34 -8.73
C TYR A 21 -15.85 -7.52 -7.59
N GLN A 22 -17.06 -6.96 -7.74
CA GLN A 22 -18.15 -7.07 -6.74
C GLN A 22 -17.79 -6.53 -5.35
N THR A 23 -16.78 -5.66 -5.27
CA THR A 23 -16.47 -4.91 -4.05
C THR A 23 -16.77 -3.44 -4.25
N ALA A 24 -16.87 -2.70 -3.16
CA ALA A 24 -17.08 -1.25 -3.18
C ALA A 24 -15.92 -0.46 -3.84
N ALA A 25 -14.80 -1.13 -4.12
CA ALA A 25 -13.69 -0.58 -4.91
C ALA A 25 -13.94 -0.66 -6.42
N ALA A 26 -14.79 -1.55 -6.91
CA ALA A 26 -15.07 -1.69 -8.34
C ALA A 26 -15.68 -0.39 -8.90
N GLY A 27 -15.13 0.13 -10.00
CA GLY A 27 -15.57 1.39 -10.60
C GLY A 27 -15.14 2.66 -9.86
N ASN A 28 -14.66 2.55 -8.61
CA ASN A 28 -14.30 3.68 -7.77
C ASN A 28 -12.77 3.82 -7.61
N LEU A 29 -12.09 2.71 -7.35
CA LEU A 29 -10.65 2.68 -7.14
C LEU A 29 -9.91 2.68 -8.48
N ARG A 30 -8.93 3.58 -8.62
CA ARG A 30 -7.96 3.57 -9.72
C ARG A 30 -6.55 3.46 -9.17
N ALA A 31 -5.80 2.46 -9.61
CA ALA A 31 -4.49 2.16 -9.05
C ALA A 31 -3.56 1.47 -10.04
N LYS A 32 -2.27 1.73 -9.87
CA LYS A 32 -1.21 1.01 -10.58
C LYS A 32 -0.69 -0.14 -9.73
N THR A 33 -0.49 -1.27 -10.39
CA THR A 33 0.18 -2.45 -9.82
C THR A 33 1.67 -2.43 -10.12
N GLY A 34 2.47 -2.81 -9.13
CA GLY A 34 3.89 -3.16 -9.27
C GLY A 34 4.12 -4.55 -8.70
N THR A 35 4.84 -5.40 -9.42
CA THR A 35 5.24 -6.71 -8.90
C THR A 35 6.64 -7.00 -9.41
N ILE A 36 7.57 -7.18 -8.49
CA ILE A 36 8.93 -7.66 -8.76
C ILE A 36 9.19 -8.85 -7.82
N GLU A 37 10.31 -9.55 -7.99
CA GLU A 37 10.61 -10.70 -7.15
C GLU A 37 10.68 -10.30 -5.66
N GLY A 38 9.92 -11.01 -4.82
CA GLY A 38 9.83 -10.73 -3.38
C GLY A 38 9.02 -9.48 -2.98
N VAL A 39 8.54 -8.65 -3.93
CA VAL A 39 7.83 -7.39 -3.63
C VAL A 39 6.53 -7.25 -4.43
N SER A 40 5.45 -6.87 -3.75
CA SER A 40 4.16 -6.54 -4.35
C SER A 40 3.73 -5.13 -3.94
N ALA A 41 3.25 -4.35 -4.90
CA ALA A 41 2.86 -2.97 -4.71
C ALA A 41 1.53 -2.64 -5.38
N LEU A 42 0.72 -1.83 -4.69
CA LEU A 42 -0.51 -1.25 -5.22
C LEU A 42 -0.64 0.19 -4.70
N SER A 43 -0.63 1.15 -5.62
CA SER A 43 -0.75 2.57 -5.28
C SER A 43 -1.76 3.25 -6.18
N GLY A 44 -2.55 4.15 -5.63
CA GLY A 44 -3.63 4.78 -6.38
C GLY A 44 -4.48 5.72 -5.56
N ILE A 45 -5.66 5.99 -6.10
CA ILE A 45 -6.65 6.88 -5.51
C ILE A 45 -8.01 6.17 -5.48
N VAL A 46 -8.78 6.41 -4.44
CA VAL A 46 -10.14 5.93 -4.26
C VAL A 46 -11.01 7.05 -3.70
N ARG A 47 -12.31 7.07 -4.01
CA ARG A 47 -13.23 8.00 -3.35
C ARG A 47 -13.80 7.40 -2.07
N SER A 48 -13.74 8.17 -0.99
CA SER A 48 -14.36 7.84 0.29
C SER A 48 -15.88 8.02 0.24
N ARG A 49 -16.56 7.70 1.34
CA ARG A 49 -18.00 7.97 1.49
C ARG A 49 -18.34 9.46 1.39
N ASP A 50 -17.43 10.31 1.86
CA ASP A 50 -17.59 11.76 1.94
C ASP A 50 -17.20 12.46 0.61
N GLU A 51 -17.13 11.69 -0.49
CA GLU A 51 -16.73 12.09 -1.85
C GLU A 51 -15.29 12.63 -1.99
N GLU A 52 -14.50 12.54 -0.93
CA GLU A 52 -13.09 12.93 -0.94
C GLU A 52 -12.22 11.91 -1.67
N ARG A 53 -11.18 12.41 -2.35
CA ARG A 53 -10.21 11.56 -3.04
C ARG A 53 -9.08 11.19 -2.09
N LEU A 54 -9.03 9.92 -1.70
CA LEU A 54 -8.00 9.37 -0.84
C LEU A 54 -6.88 8.76 -1.68
N ALA A 55 -5.65 9.27 -1.52
CA ALA A 55 -4.47 8.62 -2.05
C ALA A 55 -3.99 7.52 -1.11
N PHE A 56 -3.54 6.39 -1.66
CA PHE A 56 -3.00 5.29 -0.89
C PHE A 56 -1.77 4.66 -1.58
N SER A 57 -0.89 4.07 -0.78
CA SER A 57 0.24 3.29 -1.27
C SER A 57 0.47 2.08 -0.39
N ILE A 58 0.42 0.89 -0.99
CA ILE A 58 0.65 -0.38 -0.31
C ILE A 58 1.92 -0.98 -0.91
N LEU A 59 2.91 -1.23 -0.05
CA LEU A 59 4.18 -1.85 -0.40
C LEU A 59 4.39 -3.06 0.52
N LEU A 60 4.47 -4.24 -0.07
CA LEU A 60 4.66 -5.51 0.62
C LEU A 60 6.00 -6.09 0.19
N ASN A 61 6.99 -6.07 1.10
CA ASN A 61 8.34 -6.58 0.86
C ASN A 61 8.53 -7.96 1.52
N GLY A 62 9.52 -8.72 1.04
CA GLY A 62 9.87 -10.03 1.60
C GLY A 62 8.73 -11.05 1.50
N THR A 63 7.87 -10.93 0.48
CA THR A 63 6.68 -11.77 0.39
C THR A 63 7.05 -13.12 -0.23
N PRO A 64 6.86 -14.26 0.48
CA PRO A 64 7.16 -15.58 -0.08
C PRO A 64 6.10 -16.04 -1.11
N SER A 65 4.99 -15.30 -1.22
CA SER A 65 3.91 -15.61 -2.16
C SER A 65 3.26 -14.32 -2.67
N THR A 66 3.44 -14.04 -3.95
CA THR A 66 2.81 -12.90 -4.63
C THR A 66 1.29 -12.98 -4.56
N THR A 67 0.70 -14.18 -4.58
CA THR A 67 -0.76 -14.37 -4.43
C THR A 67 -1.28 -13.91 -3.07
N ARG A 68 -0.56 -14.22 -1.98
CA ARG A 68 -0.95 -13.76 -0.63
C ARG A 68 -0.84 -12.24 -0.52
N ALA A 69 0.22 -11.66 -1.07
CA ALA A 69 0.41 -10.22 -1.10
C ALA A 69 -0.75 -9.51 -1.84
N LYS A 70 -1.12 -10.01 -3.02
CA LYS A 70 -2.26 -9.51 -3.80
C LYS A 70 -3.60 -9.66 -3.07
N ARG A 71 -3.76 -10.66 -2.20
CA ARG A 71 -4.98 -10.80 -1.38
C ARG A 71 -5.06 -9.69 -0.34
N VAL A 72 -3.95 -9.36 0.33
CA VAL A 72 -3.89 -8.24 1.29
C VAL A 72 -4.19 -6.92 0.58
N GLU A 73 -3.56 -6.67 -0.58
CA GLU A 73 -3.86 -5.50 -1.43
C GLU A 73 -5.35 -5.36 -1.72
N ASN A 74 -6.00 -6.45 -2.16
CA ASN A 74 -7.43 -6.45 -2.48
C ASN A 74 -8.30 -6.18 -1.23
N LEU A 75 -7.93 -6.73 -0.07
CA LEU A 75 -8.69 -6.55 1.18
C LEU A 75 -8.62 -5.11 1.68
N VAL A 76 -7.46 -4.46 1.53
CA VAL A 76 -7.28 -3.04 1.86
C VAL A 76 -8.02 -2.17 0.85
N GLY A 77 -7.84 -2.42 -0.45
CA GLY A 77 -8.53 -1.66 -1.51
C GLY A 77 -10.06 -1.72 -1.39
N ALA A 78 -10.62 -2.89 -1.08
CA ALA A 78 -12.06 -3.06 -0.86
C ALA A 78 -12.60 -2.30 0.37
N ARG A 79 -11.76 -2.06 1.39
CA ARG A 79 -12.14 -1.33 2.61
C ARG A 79 -12.03 0.18 2.45
N LEU A 80 -11.05 0.66 1.68
CA LEU A 80 -10.81 2.09 1.49
C LEU A 80 -11.88 2.81 0.64
N GLY A 81 -12.77 2.07 -0.05
CA GLY A 81 -13.87 2.65 -0.82
C GLY A 81 -14.93 3.36 0.05
N PRO A 82 -16.22 3.34 -0.30
CA PRO A 82 -17.27 4.04 0.45
C PRO A 82 -17.49 3.55 1.90
N ASN A 83 -16.69 2.60 2.37
CA ASN A 83 -16.65 2.19 3.78
C ASN A 83 -15.62 3.00 4.60
N SER A 84 -14.76 3.78 3.95
CA SER A 84 -13.87 4.72 4.64
C SER A 84 -14.65 5.99 4.99
N CYS A 85 -14.66 6.32 6.28
CA CYS A 85 -15.01 7.65 6.79
C CYS A 85 -13.73 8.49 6.83
N ALA A 86 -13.85 9.81 6.64
CA ALA A 86 -12.79 10.82 6.70
C ALA A 86 -11.44 10.31 7.23
N VAL A 87 -10.42 10.26 6.37
CA VAL A 87 -9.06 10.00 6.86
C VAL A 87 -8.65 11.20 7.71
N PRO A 88 -8.32 11.02 9.00
CA PRO A 88 -7.83 12.13 9.79
C PRO A 88 -6.57 12.65 9.11
N ASN A 89 -6.54 13.95 8.84
CA ASN A 89 -5.35 14.62 8.31
C ASN A 89 -4.18 14.30 9.26
N VAL A 90 -3.17 13.60 8.77
CA VAL A 90 -1.99 13.22 9.56
C VAL A 90 -1.21 14.43 10.06
N ASP A 91 -1.41 15.59 9.45
CA ASP A 91 -0.91 16.89 9.91
C ASP A 91 -1.51 17.31 11.27
N LEU A 92 -2.66 16.74 11.66
CA LEU A 92 -3.29 16.93 12.97
C LEU A 92 -2.96 15.83 14.00
N MET A 93 -2.09 14.86 13.69
CA MET A 93 -1.71 13.78 14.61
C MET A 93 -0.19 13.70 14.85
N PRO A 94 0.38 14.58 15.69
CA PRO A 94 1.80 14.53 16.04
C PRO A 94 2.21 13.26 16.82
N GLU A 95 1.26 12.53 17.43
CA GLU A 95 1.56 11.42 18.34
C GLU A 95 1.96 10.10 17.67
N LEU A 96 1.59 9.86 16.41
CA LEU A 96 1.92 8.60 15.71
C LEU A 96 3.39 8.52 15.22
N ARG A 97 4.14 9.62 15.33
CA ARG A 97 5.54 9.71 14.86
C ARG A 97 6.55 9.09 15.82
N LYS A 98 6.16 8.76 17.05
CA LYS A 98 7.09 8.30 18.10
C LYS A 98 7.33 6.78 18.13
N SER A 99 6.54 5.96 17.44
CA SER A 99 6.64 4.49 17.55
C SER A 99 7.58 3.79 16.57
N THR A 100 8.08 4.47 15.52
CA THR A 100 8.90 3.80 14.48
C THR A 100 10.41 3.90 14.73
N LYS A 101 10.85 4.63 15.77
CA LYS A 101 12.26 4.62 16.21
C LYS A 101 12.38 3.73 17.44
N ASN A 102 12.41 2.41 17.27
CA ASN A 102 12.98 1.44 18.20
C ASN A 102 13.00 0.06 17.55
N SER A 103 13.90 -0.10 16.58
CA SER A 103 14.44 -1.42 16.22
C SER A 103 15.86 -1.19 15.69
N THR A 104 16.75 -0.85 16.62
CA THR A 104 18.18 -1.03 16.43
C THR A 104 18.41 -2.52 16.36
N ILE A 105 18.39 -3.10 15.16
CA ILE A 105 18.97 -4.42 14.94
C ILE A 105 20.49 -4.19 14.97
N GLY A 106 21.08 -4.43 16.13
CA GLY A 106 22.52 -4.56 16.26
C GLY A 106 22.97 -5.73 15.40
N SER A 107 23.58 -5.44 14.25
CA SER A 107 24.43 -6.38 13.55
C SER A 107 25.85 -6.23 14.11
N GLU A 108 26.15 -6.93 15.21
CA GLU A 108 27.54 -7.26 15.51
C GLU A 108 28.00 -8.26 14.44
N SER A 109 28.81 -7.79 13.51
CA SER A 109 29.60 -8.66 12.63
C SER A 109 30.85 -9.11 13.39
N PRO A 110 31.28 -10.38 13.29
CA PRO A 110 32.44 -10.88 14.02
C PRO A 110 33.72 -10.46 13.30
N THR A 111 34.57 -9.68 13.94
CA THR A 111 35.97 -9.49 13.52
C THR A 111 36.89 -10.12 14.55
N VAL A 112 37.32 -11.35 14.25
CA VAL A 112 38.53 -11.93 14.83
C VAL A 112 39.73 -11.20 14.20
N SER A 113 40.51 -10.51 15.03
CA SER A 113 41.93 -10.24 14.78
C SER A 113 42.65 -10.03 16.11
N ASP A 114 43.25 -11.12 16.57
CA ASP A 114 44.63 -11.23 17.04
C ASP A 114 45.45 -9.91 17.13
N SER A 115 45.97 -9.58 18.33
CA SER A 115 47.29 -8.95 18.55
C SER A 115 47.56 -8.58 20.02
N LEU A 116 48.56 -9.27 20.59
CA LEU A 116 49.50 -8.88 21.67
C LEU A 116 48.95 -8.32 23.00
N ARG A 117 49.03 -9.16 24.04
CA ARG A 117 49.94 -8.98 25.19
C ARG A 117 50.01 -10.26 26.03
#